data_AF-A0A7X6ZL64-F1
#
_entry.id   AF-A0A7X6ZL64-F1
#
_cell.length_a   1.000
_cell.length_b   1.000
_cell.length_c   1.000
_cell.angle_alpha   90.00
_cell.angle_beta   90.00
_cell.angle_gamma   90.00
#
_symmetry.space_group_name_H-M   'P 1'
#
loop_
_entity.id
_entity.type
_entity.pdbx_description
1 polymer ?
#
loop_
_entity_poly.entity_id
_entity_poly.type
_entity_poly.pdbx_seq_one_letter_code
_entity_poly.pdbx_strand_id
1 'polypeptide(L)'
;MAWCNMIMFFIAVIFLRFLTNYYKYLRINKLFKGYNEYLETDGFEFNQNKKEIQSLFEQAGLKDSAVTHQEPLGGGVKYTKMSVFDNLTNTREDIVGVVSMRFHEAIGVYKKRYKESFNPIFWLDVIIKLPQHIMSFLGVLPEKHINKAILILYWIIVSFFGLKQIDLFH
;
A
#
# COMPACT_ATOMS: atom_id res chain seq x y z
N MET A 1 -27.75 -13.81 -19.59
CA MET A 1 -27.96 -12.83 -18.49
C MET A 1 -26.91 -12.92 -17.39
N ALA A 2 -26.62 -14.09 -16.80
CA ALA A 2 -25.63 -14.22 -15.72
C ALA A 2 -24.21 -13.71 -16.07
N TRP A 3 -23.74 -13.99 -17.29
CA TRP A 3 -22.43 -13.54 -17.79
C TRP A 3 -22.27 -12.01 -17.83
N CYS A 4 -23.31 -11.29 -18.27
CA CYS A 4 -23.28 -9.82 -18.28
C CYS A 4 -23.16 -9.26 -16.85
N ASN A 5 -23.85 -9.88 -15.89
CA ASN A 5 -23.79 -9.47 -14.49
C ASN A 5 -22.39 -9.69 -13.89
N MET A 6 -21.72 -10.79 -14.22
CA MET A 6 -20.34 -11.06 -13.78
C MET A 6 -19.34 -10.05 -14.37
N ILE A 7 -19.48 -9.71 -15.65
CA ILE A 7 -18.62 -8.71 -16.31
C ILE A 7 -18.83 -7.33 -15.68
N MET A 8 -20.09 -6.92 -15.46
CA MET A 8 -20.40 -5.64 -14.81
C MET A 8 -19.84 -5.58 -13.39
N PHE A 9 -19.92 -6.67 -12.62
CA PHE A 9 -19.32 -6.75 -11.30
C PHE A 9 -17.80 -6.57 -11.35
N PHE A 10 -17.12 -7.25 -12.29
CA PHE A 10 -15.67 -7.12 -12.43
C PHE A 10 -15.24 -5.72 -12.85
N ILE A 11 -15.97 -5.08 -13.76
CA ILE A 11 -15.76 -3.68 -14.15
C ILE A 11 -15.96 -2.75 -12.94
N ALA A 12 -16.99 -2.99 -12.12
CA ALA A 12 -17.22 -2.21 -10.90
C ALA A 12 -16.04 -2.34 -9.91
N VAL A 13 -15.48 -3.55 -9.73
CA VAL A 13 -14.30 -3.78 -8.88
C VAL A 13 -13.08 -3.02 -9.41
N ILE A 14 -12.83 -3.06 -10.72
CA ILE A 14 -11.76 -2.27 -11.38
C ILE A 14 -11.93 -0.78 -11.09
N PHE A 15 -13.15 -0.28 -11.29
CA PHE A 15 -13.45 1.14 -11.16
C PHE A 15 -13.34 1.62 -9.71
N LEU A 16 -13.83 0.83 -8.74
CA LEU A 16 -13.67 1.12 -7.30
C LEU A 16 -12.19 1.15 -6.90
N ARG A 17 -11.39 0.18 -7.36
CA ARG A 17 -9.94 0.17 -7.11
C ARG A 17 -9.26 1.39 -7.72
N PHE A 18 -9.64 1.80 -8.93
CA PHE A 18 -9.14 3.02 -9.55
C PHE A 18 -9.48 4.26 -8.71
N LEU A 19 -10.77 4.48 -8.39
CA LEU A 19 -11.23 5.65 -7.64
C LEU A 19 -10.55 5.78 -6.29
N THR A 20 -10.48 4.69 -5.53
CA THR A 20 -9.86 4.68 -4.20
C THR A 20 -8.37 5.01 -4.25
N ASN A 21 -7.60 4.45 -5.18
CA ASN A 21 -6.17 4.75 -5.30
C ASN A 21 -5.92 6.13 -5.91
N TYR A 22 -6.77 6.59 -6.82
CA TYR A 22 -6.69 7.93 -7.39
C TYR A 22 -6.99 9.01 -6.34
N TYR A 23 -8.01 8.80 -5.51
CA TYR A 23 -8.30 9.68 -4.37
C TYR A 23 -7.10 9.76 -3.40
N LYS A 24 -6.52 8.62 -3.02
CA LYS A 24 -5.32 8.58 -2.16
C LYS A 24 -4.13 9.31 -2.78
N TYR A 25 -3.93 9.15 -4.10
CA TYR A 25 -2.90 9.89 -4.85
C TYR A 25 -3.11 11.41 -4.77
N LEU A 26 -4.34 11.90 -4.94
CA LEU A 26 -4.63 13.33 -4.81
C LEU A 26 -4.43 13.81 -3.37
N ARG A 27 -4.90 13.04 -2.39
CA ARG A 27 -4.83 13.39 -0.97
C ARG A 27 -3.39 13.47 -0.49
N ILE A 28 -2.56 12.48 -0.80
CA ILE A 28 -1.15 12.49 -0.37
C ILE A 28 -0.34 13.62 -1.02
N ASN A 29 -0.65 13.99 -2.27
CA ASN A 29 -0.04 15.16 -2.91
C ASN A 29 -0.46 16.46 -2.21
N LYS A 30 -1.73 16.59 -1.83
CA LYS A 30 -2.22 17.77 -1.09
C LYS A 30 -1.52 17.87 0.28
N LEU A 31 -1.40 16.75 0.98
CA LEU A 31 -0.71 16.68 2.27
C LEU A 31 0.78 17.04 2.14
N PHE A 32 1.44 16.61 1.06
CA PHE A 32 2.83 16.95 0.82
C PHE A 32 3.02 18.44 0.52
N LYS A 33 2.10 19.07 -0.23
CA LYS A 33 2.11 20.53 -0.40
C LYS A 33 1.93 21.26 0.94
N GLY A 34 0.96 20.83 1.75
CA GLY A 34 0.77 21.39 3.09
C GLY A 34 1.95 21.16 4.02
N TYR A 35 2.71 20.07 3.85
CA TYR A 35 3.96 19.87 4.56
C TYR A 35 5.03 20.87 4.16
N ASN A 36 5.20 21.13 2.86
CA ASN A 36 6.16 22.14 2.39
C ASN A 36 5.79 23.54 2.87
N GLU A 37 4.50 23.90 2.83
CA GLU A 37 3.98 25.16 3.39
C GLU A 37 4.25 25.26 4.90
N TYR A 38 4.10 24.15 5.64
CA TYR A 38 4.41 24.07 7.06
C TYR A 38 5.90 24.36 7.34
N LEU A 39 6.81 23.82 6.53
CA LEU A 39 8.26 24.06 6.69
C LEU A 39 8.64 25.54 6.51
N GLU A 40 7.83 26.32 5.79
CA GLU A 40 8.06 27.76 5.57
C GLU A 40 7.40 28.64 6.63
N THR A 41 6.26 28.22 7.19
CA THR A 41 5.38 29.09 8.01
C THR A 41 5.21 28.64 9.47
N ASP A 42 5.66 27.43 9.83
CA ASP A 42 5.54 26.80 11.15
C ASP A 42 4.09 26.79 11.73
N GLY A 43 3.10 26.61 10.84
CA GLY A 43 1.69 26.57 11.22
C GLY A 43 1.29 25.30 11.98
N PHE A 44 0.75 25.45 13.20
CA PHE A 44 0.28 24.34 14.05
C PHE A 44 -0.83 23.47 13.42
N GLU A 45 -1.53 23.96 12.39
CA GLU A 45 -2.62 23.24 11.72
C GLU A 45 -2.13 21.93 11.06
N PHE A 46 -0.86 21.85 10.65
CA PHE A 46 -0.29 20.66 10.05
C PHE A 46 -0.34 19.43 10.96
N ASN A 47 -0.27 19.64 12.29
CA ASN A 47 -0.32 18.56 13.29
C ASN A 47 -1.59 17.71 13.20
N GLN A 48 -2.70 18.29 12.73
CA GLN A 48 -3.98 17.58 12.57
C GLN A 48 -3.90 16.49 11.51
N ASN A 49 -3.04 16.66 10.51
CA ASN A 49 -2.90 15.72 9.39
C ASN A 49 -1.95 14.54 9.69
N LYS A 50 -1.23 14.56 10.82
CA LYS A 50 -0.17 13.57 11.14
C LYS A 50 -0.68 12.14 11.06
N LYS A 51 -1.82 11.84 11.71
CA LYS A 51 -2.41 10.50 11.72
C LYS A 51 -2.83 10.04 10.32
N GLU A 52 -3.32 10.97 9.50
CA GLU A 52 -3.72 10.66 8.14
C GLU A 52 -2.50 10.34 7.26
N ILE A 53 -1.42 11.11 7.38
CA ILE A 53 -0.16 10.87 6.67
C ILE A 53 0.37 9.48 7.03
N GLN A 54 0.44 9.16 8.33
CA GLN A 54 0.86 7.84 8.81
C GLN A 54 0.01 6.72 8.20
N SER A 55 -1.32 6.84 8.24
CA SER A 55 -2.22 5.85 7.65
C SER A 55 -2.01 5.70 6.14
N LEU A 56 -1.79 6.79 5.41
CA LEU A 56 -1.52 6.74 3.97
C LEU A 56 -0.16 6.13 3.65
N PHE A 57 0.85 6.31 4.50
CA PHE A 57 2.15 5.65 4.34
C PHE A 57 2.06 4.14 4.60
N GLU A 58 1.39 3.74 5.67
CA GLU A 58 1.13 2.32 5.98
C GLU A 58 0.34 1.64 4.86
N GLN A 59 -0.73 2.28 4.37
CA GLN A 59 -1.51 1.78 3.24
C GLN A 59 -0.68 1.69 1.94
N ALA A 60 0.32 2.54 1.76
CA ALA A 60 1.28 2.45 0.65
C ALA A 60 2.29 1.28 0.84
N GLY A 61 2.30 0.62 2.00
CA GLY A 61 3.23 -0.45 2.34
C GLY A 61 4.59 0.09 2.79
N LEU A 62 4.68 1.37 3.14
CA LEU A 62 5.89 1.96 3.69
C LEU A 62 6.00 1.57 5.16
N LYS A 63 7.14 1.00 5.53
CA LYS A 63 7.45 0.71 6.94
C LYS A 63 7.99 1.97 7.59
N ASP A 64 7.59 2.17 8.84
CA ASP A 64 8.19 3.23 9.63
C ASP A 64 9.71 3.04 9.68
N SER A 65 10.42 4.15 9.58
CA SER A 65 11.88 4.17 9.51
C SER A 65 12.40 4.96 10.69
N ALA A 66 13.45 4.44 11.32
CA ALA A 66 14.09 5.12 12.42
C ALA A 66 15.29 5.94 11.91
N VAL A 67 15.31 7.23 12.21
CA VAL A 67 16.50 8.09 12.05
C VAL A 67 17.26 8.08 13.37
N THR A 68 18.59 7.98 13.31
CA THR A 68 19.43 8.00 14.51
C THR A 68 19.80 9.44 14.82
N HIS A 69 19.23 10.00 15.89
CA HIS A 69 19.60 11.31 16.42
C HIS A 69 20.85 11.21 17.30
N GLN A 70 21.79 12.13 17.11
CA GLN A 70 22.96 12.30 17.95
C GLN A 70 22.80 13.55 18.83
N GLU A 71 22.75 13.38 20.14
CA GLU A 71 22.74 14.48 21.11
C GLU A 71 24.08 14.53 21.85
N PRO A 72 24.79 15.68 21.86
CA PRO A 72 25.95 15.85 22.72
C PRO A 72 25.50 16.00 24.18
N LEU A 73 25.91 15.06 25.03
CA LEU A 73 25.88 15.20 26.48
C LEU A 73 27.28 15.64 26.93
N GLY A 74 27.39 16.38 28.03
CA GLY A 74 28.61 17.01 28.56
C GLY A 74 29.83 16.09 28.84
N GLY A 75 29.86 14.87 28.31
CA GLY A 75 31.00 13.96 28.24
C GLY A 75 30.89 12.85 27.17
N GLY A 76 29.95 12.92 26.19
CA GLY A 76 29.78 11.89 25.15
C GLY A 76 28.60 12.15 24.18
N VAL A 77 28.43 11.30 23.17
CA VAL A 77 27.31 11.38 22.20
C VAL A 77 26.27 10.29 22.50
N LYS A 78 25.01 10.67 22.68
CA LYS A 78 23.89 9.74 22.81
C LYS A 78 23.22 9.54 21.46
N TYR A 79 23.11 8.28 21.03
CA TYR A 79 22.39 7.88 19.83
C TYR A 79 20.97 7.47 20.20
N THR A 80 19.97 8.26 19.83
CA THR A 80 18.55 7.93 20.04
C THR A 80 17.90 7.62 18.69
N LYS A 81 17.31 6.43 18.55
CA LYS A 81 16.50 6.09 17.37
C LYS A 81 15.13 6.77 17.50
N MET A 82 14.78 7.59 16.52
CA MET A 82 13.51 8.31 16.48
C MET A 82 12.70 7.86 15.25
N SER A 83 11.42 7.54 15.46
CA SER A 83 10.49 7.22 14.37
C SER A 83 10.28 8.47 13.51
N VAL A 84 10.46 8.34 12.19
CA VAL A 84 10.18 9.42 11.24
C VAL A 84 8.70 9.76 11.23
N PHE A 85 7.85 8.75 11.38
CA PHE A 85 6.39 8.94 11.40
C PHE A 85 5.95 9.69 12.66
N ASP A 86 6.61 9.46 13.79
CA ASP A 86 6.35 10.20 15.03
C ASP A 86 6.99 11.59 15.06
N ASN A 87 7.94 11.87 14.18
CA ASN A 87 8.65 13.14 14.10
C ASN A 87 8.34 13.93 12.81
N LEU A 88 7.16 13.71 12.21
CA LEU A 88 6.70 14.42 11.00
C LEU A 88 6.73 15.95 11.10
N THR A 89 6.67 16.49 12.31
CA THR A 89 6.64 17.94 12.60
C THR A 89 8.02 18.47 12.99
N ASN A 90 9.05 17.63 12.96
CA ASN A 90 10.40 18.05 13.27
C ASN A 90 11.02 18.68 12.02
N THR A 91 11.40 19.95 12.12
CA THR A 91 11.91 20.77 11.01
C THR A 91 13.40 20.59 10.78
N ARG A 92 14.06 19.70 11.53
CA ARG A 92 15.47 19.39 11.29
C ARG A 92 15.68 18.81 9.90
N GLU A 93 16.69 19.31 9.21
CA GLU A 93 16.99 19.00 7.81
C GLU A 93 17.11 17.50 7.53
N ASP A 94 17.72 16.73 8.45
CA ASP A 94 17.86 15.28 8.33
C ASP A 94 16.52 14.54 8.37
N ILE A 95 15.57 15.01 9.17
CA ILE A 95 14.23 14.43 9.27
C ILE A 95 13.38 14.88 8.10
N VAL A 96 13.43 16.16 7.73
CA VAL A 96 12.70 16.74 6.59
C VAL A 96 13.03 16.02 5.29
N GLY A 97 14.31 15.73 5.04
CA GLY A 97 14.74 14.97 3.87
C GLY A 97 14.10 13.58 3.80
N VAL A 98 14.08 12.85 4.92
CA VAL A 98 13.50 11.50 4.99
C VAL A 98 11.98 11.54 4.87
N VAL A 99 11.30 12.50 5.51
CA VAL A 99 9.84 12.67 5.40
C VAL A 99 9.45 12.97 3.95
N SER A 100 10.17 13.88 3.29
CA SER A 100 9.93 14.24 1.89
C SER A 100 10.13 13.04 0.95
N MET A 101 11.18 12.24 1.18
CA MET A 101 11.39 10.98 0.47
C MET A 101 10.21 10.03 0.63
N ARG A 102 9.70 9.85 1.86
CA ARG A 102 8.53 8.98 2.13
C ARG A 102 7.25 9.48 1.45
N PHE A 103 7.04 10.79 1.39
CA PHE A 103 5.95 11.36 0.59
C PHE A 103 6.06 10.99 -0.89
N HIS A 104 7.24 11.17 -1.49
CA HIS A 104 7.47 10.82 -2.90
C HIS A 104 7.30 9.33 -3.19
N GLU A 105 7.77 8.45 -2.31
CA GLU A 105 7.53 7.01 -2.41
C GLU A 105 6.03 6.68 -2.38
N ALA A 106 5.29 7.22 -1.41
CA ALA A 106 3.85 7.00 -1.28
C ALA A 106 3.09 7.51 -2.52
N ILE A 107 3.43 8.71 -3.00
CA ILE A 107 2.89 9.29 -4.24
C ILE A 107 3.14 8.32 -5.41
N GLY A 108 4.37 7.82 -5.55
CA GLY A 108 4.75 6.85 -6.58
C GLY A 108 3.95 5.56 -6.51
N VAL A 109 3.76 5.02 -5.30
CA VAL A 109 2.97 3.81 -5.06
C VAL A 109 1.51 4.01 -5.47
N TYR A 110 0.85 5.06 -5.00
CA TYR A 110 -0.56 5.31 -5.38
C TYR A 110 -0.70 5.60 -6.87
N LYS A 111 0.29 6.30 -7.46
CA LYS A 111 0.34 6.57 -8.90
C LYS A 111 0.41 5.29 -9.71
N LYS A 112 1.25 4.35 -9.29
CA LYS A 112 1.36 3.02 -9.91
C LYS A 112 0.04 2.26 -9.76
N ARG A 113 -0.51 2.20 -8.54
CA ARG A 113 -1.71 1.40 -8.24
C ARG A 113 -2.95 1.84 -9.01
N TYR A 114 -3.24 3.14 -9.14
CA TYR A 114 -4.40 3.57 -9.91
C TYR A 114 -4.23 3.29 -11.40
N LYS A 115 -3.01 3.40 -11.96
CA LYS A 115 -2.74 3.05 -13.36
C LYS A 115 -2.91 1.55 -13.60
N GLU A 116 -2.44 0.73 -12.67
CA GLU A 116 -2.58 -0.73 -12.73
C GLU A 116 -4.02 -1.21 -12.63
N SER A 117 -4.97 -0.39 -12.15
CA SER A 117 -6.39 -0.77 -12.10
C SER A 117 -6.96 -1.13 -13.46
N PHE A 118 -6.47 -0.49 -14.53
CA PHE A 118 -6.89 -0.82 -15.90
C PHE A 118 -5.94 -1.78 -16.62
N ASN A 119 -4.87 -2.24 -15.96
CA ASN A 119 -3.93 -3.17 -16.57
C ASN A 119 -4.47 -4.61 -16.46
N PRO A 120 -4.82 -5.28 -17.57
CA PRO A 120 -5.34 -6.64 -17.54
C PRO A 120 -4.31 -7.65 -16.99
N ILE A 121 -3.01 -7.42 -17.21
CA ILE A 121 -1.93 -8.30 -16.71
C ILE A 121 -1.91 -8.30 -15.17
N PHE A 122 -2.19 -7.16 -14.55
CA PHE A 122 -2.29 -7.06 -13.09
C PHE A 122 -3.41 -7.97 -12.56
N TRP A 123 -4.58 -7.95 -13.20
CA TRP A 123 -5.71 -8.77 -12.78
C TRP A 123 -5.48 -10.25 -13.01
N LEU A 124 -4.79 -10.63 -14.08
CA LEU A 124 -4.34 -12.01 -14.28
C LEU A 124 -3.46 -12.45 -13.12
N ASP A 125 -2.47 -11.64 -12.71
CA ASP A 125 -1.61 -11.97 -11.57
C ASP A 125 -2.40 -12.11 -10.26
N VAL A 126 -3.37 -11.22 -10.03
CA VAL A 126 -4.26 -11.27 -8.84
C VAL A 126 -5.10 -12.54 -8.83
N ILE A 127 -5.67 -12.94 -9.97
CA ILE A 127 -6.49 -14.16 -10.07
C ILE A 127 -5.62 -15.40 -9.85
N ILE A 128 -4.45 -15.45 -10.50
CA ILE A 128 -3.50 -16.57 -10.38
C ILE A 128 -3.00 -16.72 -8.94
N LYS A 129 -2.76 -15.62 -8.24
CA LYS A 129 -2.24 -15.60 -6.85
C LYS A 129 -3.31 -15.36 -5.79
N LEU A 130 -4.58 -15.44 -6.15
CA LEU A 130 -5.71 -15.20 -5.24
C LEU A 130 -5.61 -15.97 -3.91
N PRO A 131 -5.32 -17.29 -3.89
CA PRO A 131 -5.19 -18.00 -2.63
C PRO A 131 -4.06 -17.46 -1.74
N GLN A 132 -2.94 -17.02 -2.33
CA GLN A 132 -1.83 -16.44 -1.57
C GLN A 132 -2.22 -15.10 -0.94
N HIS A 133 -2.98 -14.27 -1.66
CA HIS A 133 -3.51 -13.03 -1.12
C HIS A 133 -4.47 -13.25 0.04
N ILE A 134 -5.33 -14.27 -0.04
CA ILE A 134 -6.24 -14.65 1.05
C ILE A 134 -5.46 -15.14 2.28
N MET A 135 -4.46 -16.00 2.07
CA MET A 135 -3.63 -16.54 3.17
C MET A 135 -2.87 -15.42 3.90
N SER A 136 -2.29 -14.48 3.14
CA SER A 136 -1.64 -13.30 3.70
C SER A 136 -2.62 -12.41 4.48
N PHE A 137 -3.88 -12.30 4.03
CA PHE A 137 -4.91 -11.55 4.73
C PHE A 137 -5.33 -12.22 6.04
N LEU A 138 -5.39 -13.55 6.07
CA LEU A 138 -5.71 -14.35 7.27
C LEU A 138 -4.57 -14.42 8.30
N GLY A 139 -3.44 -13.77 8.04
CA GLY A 139 -2.29 -13.75 8.96
C GLY A 139 -1.54 -15.07 9.03
N VAL A 140 -1.78 -16.00 8.10
CA VAL A 140 -0.99 -17.23 8.01
C VAL A 140 0.39 -16.85 7.50
N LEU A 141 1.41 -17.03 8.35
CA LEU A 141 2.80 -16.82 7.97
C LEU A 141 3.07 -17.60 6.67
N PRO A 142 3.75 -17.00 5.68
CA PRO A 142 3.96 -17.62 4.39
C PRO A 142 5.00 -18.74 4.50
N GLU A 143 4.63 -19.85 5.13
CA GLU A 143 5.36 -21.09 4.98
C GLU A 143 5.29 -21.48 3.51
N LYS A 144 6.47 -21.50 2.88
CA LYS A 144 6.65 -21.69 1.43
C LYS A 144 5.98 -22.98 0.92
N HIS A 145 5.81 -23.97 1.78
CA HIS A 145 5.20 -25.26 1.46
C HIS A 145 3.66 -25.21 1.50
N ILE A 146 3.06 -24.62 2.54
CA ILE A 146 1.60 -24.49 2.68
C ILE A 146 1.02 -23.65 1.55
N ASN A 147 1.64 -22.50 1.24
CA ASN A 147 1.20 -21.63 0.16
C ASN A 147 1.21 -22.32 -1.22
N LYS A 148 2.19 -23.21 -1.46
CA LYS A 148 2.26 -23.99 -2.70
C LYS A 148 1.19 -25.07 -2.76
N ALA A 149 0.97 -25.80 -1.66
CA ALA A 149 -0.05 -26.85 -1.59
C ALA A 149 -1.47 -26.29 -1.85
N ILE A 150 -1.79 -25.14 -1.25
CA ILE A 150 -3.08 -24.48 -1.44
C ILE A 150 -3.22 -23.95 -2.87
N LEU A 151 -2.14 -23.40 -3.45
CA LEU A 151 -2.17 -22.95 -4.84
C LEU A 151 -2.44 -24.13 -5.80
N ILE A 152 -1.81 -25.28 -5.58
CA ILE A 152 -2.05 -26.50 -6.36
C ILE A 152 -3.50 -26.96 -6.21
N LEU A 153 -4.01 -27.04 -4.97
CA LEU A 153 -5.40 -27.44 -4.69
C LEU A 153 -6.40 -26.50 -5.38
N TYR A 154 -6.14 -25.18 -5.31
CA TYR A 154 -6.93 -24.17 -6.00
C TYR A 154 -7.01 -24.45 -7.50
N TRP A 155 -5.88 -24.71 -8.16
CA TRP A 155 -5.88 -25.01 -9.60
C TRP A 155 -6.57 -26.32 -9.94
N ILE A 156 -6.45 -27.36 -9.11
CA ILE A 156 -7.20 -28.62 -9.31
C ILE A 156 -8.71 -28.36 -9.29
N ILE A 157 -9.18 -27.57 -8.31
CA ILE A 157 -10.60 -27.19 -8.19
C ILE A 157 -11.04 -26.38 -9.41
N VAL A 158 -10.28 -25.34 -9.78
CA VAL A 158 -10.60 -24.50 -10.94
C VAL A 158 -10.66 -25.32 -12.23
N SER A 159 -9.70 -26.21 -12.46
CA SER A 159 -9.70 -27.11 -13.61
C SER A 159 -10.90 -28.06 -13.61
N PHE A 160 -11.22 -28.67 -12.47
CA PHE A 160 -12.35 -29.60 -12.38
C PHE A 160 -13.69 -28.91 -12.64
N PHE A 161 -13.94 -27.74 -12.04
CA PHE A 161 -15.16 -26.97 -12.28
C PHE A 161 -15.21 -26.38 -13.69
N GLY A 162 -14.07 -25.91 -14.21
CA GLY A 162 -13.96 -25.41 -15.58
C GLY A 162 -14.28 -26.50 -16.60
N LEU A 163 -13.74 -27.72 -16.43
CA LEU A 163 -14.01 -28.85 -17.32
C LEU A 163 -15.47 -29.32 -17.28
N LYS A 164 -16.10 -29.30 -16.09
CA LYS A 164 -17.55 -29.59 -15.96
C LYS A 164 -18.43 -28.59 -16.70
N GLN A 165 -18.00 -27.34 -16.80
CA GLN A 165 -18.75 -26.29 -17.51
C GLN A 165 -18.57 -26.36 -19.04
N ILE A 166 -17.56 -27.10 -19.52
CA ILE A 166 -17.20 -27.25 -20.94
C ILE A 166 -17.80 -28.53 -21.56
N ASP A 167 -18.61 -29.32 -20.82
CA ASP A 167 -19.24 -30.56 -21.30
C ASP A 167 -18.25 -31.58 -21.92
N LEU A 168 -17.01 -31.64 -21.41
CA LEU A 168 -16.02 -32.66 -21.82
C LEU A 168 -16.14 -33.99 -21.05
N PHE A 169 -17.09 -34.07 -20.10
CA PHE A 169 -17.47 -35.29 -19.40
C PHE A 169 -18.99 -35.41 -19.44
N HIS A 170 -19.50 -36.01 -20.52
CA HIS A 170 -20.74 -36.78 -20.45
C HIS A 170 -20.49 -38.09 -19.72
#